data_AF-A0AAW9KKA5-F1
#
_entry.id   AF-A0AAW9KKA5-F1
#
_cell.length_a   1.000
_cell.length_b   1.000
_cell.length_c   1.000
_cell.angle_alpha   90.00
_cell.angle_beta   90.00
_cell.angle_gamma   90.00
#
_symmetry.space_group_name_H-M   'P 1'
#
loop_
_entity.id
_entity.type
_entity.pdbx_description
1 polymer ?
#
loop_
_entity_poly.entity_id
_entity_poly.type
_entity_poly.pdbx_seq_one_letter_code
_entity_poly.pdbx_strand_id
1 'polypeptide(L)' 'MSRIDLHMHTCFSDGEFIPEEVIDRAIRNNVEIISISDHNSVKAIERALNYSKGKNIKVIPGIEIDCT' A
#
# COMPACT_ATOMS: atom_id res chain seq x y z
N MET A 1 -18.03 -10.07 1.56
CA MET A 1 -16.75 -10.38 2.23
C MET A 1 -15.78 -9.31 1.79
N SER A 2 -15.19 -8.53 2.70
CA SER A 2 -14.23 -7.49 2.31
C SER A 2 -13.00 -8.11 1.67
N ARG A 3 -12.55 -7.56 0.54
CA ARG A 3 -11.33 -8.00 -0.15
C ARG A 3 -10.15 -7.20 0.39
N ILE A 4 -9.17 -7.91 0.94
CA ILE A 4 -8.07 -7.32 1.74
C ILE A 4 -6.74 -7.86 1.22
N ASP A 5 -5.73 -7.00 1.11
CA ASP A 5 -4.34 -7.37 0.83
C ASP A 5 -3.38 -6.60 1.76
N LEU A 6 -2.68 -7.29 2.65
CA LEU A 6 -1.86 -6.64 3.69
C LEU A 6 -0.36 -6.68 3.42
N HIS A 7 0.07 -7.14 2.24
CA HIS A 7 1.48 -7.25 1.91
C HIS A 7 1.72 -6.78 0.47
N MET A 8 2.03 -5.49 0.31
CA MET A 8 2.23 -4.88 -1.01
C MET A 8 3.45 -3.98 -1.01
N HIS A 9 4.26 -4.06 -2.07
CA HIS A 9 5.48 -3.27 -2.22
C HIS A 9 5.28 -2.20 -3.29
N THR A 10 5.97 -1.10 -3.11
CA THR A 10 6.01 0.04 -4.02
C THR A 10 7.41 0.22 -4.60
N CYS A 11 7.58 1.19 -5.48
CA CYS A 11 8.88 1.61 -5.99
C CYS A 11 9.84 2.15 -4.91
N PHE A 12 9.42 2.25 -3.64
CA PHE A 12 10.29 2.59 -2.52
C PHE A 12 11.02 1.38 -1.92
N SER A 13 10.74 0.16 -2.40
CA SER A 13 11.58 -1.03 -2.24
C SER A 13 11.85 -1.71 -3.59
N ASP A 14 11.16 -2.80 -3.88
CA ASP A 14 11.28 -3.73 -5.01
C ASP A 14 9.97 -3.86 -5.80
N GLY A 15 8.93 -3.11 -5.43
CA GLY A 15 7.70 -2.99 -6.21
C GLY A 15 7.89 -2.09 -7.44
N GLU A 16 7.03 -2.25 -8.44
CA GLU A 16 7.12 -1.50 -9.70
C GLU A 16 6.46 -0.12 -9.64
N PHE A 17 5.44 0.04 -8.79
CA PHE A 17 4.50 1.16 -8.87
C PHE A 17 4.67 2.17 -7.74
N ILE A 18 4.37 3.43 -8.02
CA ILE A 18 4.29 4.46 -6.97
C ILE A 18 3.07 4.20 -6.07
N PRO A 19 3.04 4.72 -4.82
CA PRO A 19 1.96 4.44 -3.88
C PRO A 19 0.55 4.78 -4.41
N GLU A 20 0.43 5.84 -5.21
CA GLU A 20 -0.81 6.28 -5.83
C GLU A 20 -1.34 5.26 -6.86
N GLU A 21 -0.45 4.69 -7.68
CA GLU A 21 -0.80 3.66 -8.65
C GLU A 21 -1.18 2.34 -7.98
N VAL A 22 -0.54 1.99 -6.87
CA VAL A 22 -0.92 0.84 -6.04
C VAL A 22 -2.35 1.00 -5.52
N ILE A 23 -2.68 2.19 -4.99
CA ILE A 23 -4.04 2.53 -4.53
C ILE A 23 -5.06 2.44 -5.67
N ASP A 24 -4.78 3.06 -6.82
CA ASP A 24 -5.72 3.05 -7.95
C ASP A 24 -5.90 1.64 -8.53
N ARG A 25 -4.87 0.79 -8.49
CA ARG A 25 -4.98 -0.63 -8.83
C ARG A 25 -5.83 -1.39 -7.81
N ALA A 26 -5.62 -1.16 -6.53
CA ALA A 26 -6.38 -1.82 -5.48
C ALA A 26 -7.88 -1.50 -5.61
N ILE A 27 -8.22 -0.23 -5.81
CA ILE A 27 -9.61 0.21 -6.07
C ILE A 27 -10.18 -0.47 -7.33
N ARG A 28 -9.43 -0.46 -8.45
CA ARG A 28 -9.86 -1.12 -9.70
C ARG A 28 -10.11 -2.62 -9.55
N ASN A 29 -9.38 -3.27 -8.64
CA ASN A 29 -9.55 -4.69 -8.32
C ASN A 29 -10.57 -4.95 -7.20
N ASN A 30 -11.35 -3.94 -6.78
CA ASN A 30 -12.30 -4.03 -5.68
C ASN A 30 -11.65 -4.50 -4.36
N VAL A 31 -10.41 -4.10 -4.08
CA VAL A 31 -9.75 -4.30 -2.79
C VAL A 31 -10.11 -3.12 -1.89
N GLU A 32 -10.68 -3.42 -0.73
CA GLU A 32 -11.22 -2.42 0.22
C GLU A 32 -10.18 -1.97 1.24
N ILE A 33 -9.23 -2.85 1.59
CA ILE A 33 -8.22 -2.59 2.61
C ILE A 33 -6.87 -3.06 2.09
N ILE A 34 -5.88 -2.17 2.09
CA ILE A 34 -4.50 -2.50 1.76
C ILE A 34 -3.51 -2.14 2.87
N SER A 35 -2.35 -2.78 2.87
CA SER A 35 -1.16 -2.32 3.59
C SER A 35 0.02 -2.23 2.64
N ILE A 36 0.78 -1.14 2.73
CA ILE A 36 2.06 -1.00 2.06
C ILE A 36 3.15 -1.40 3.04
N SER A 37 3.97 -2.37 2.67
CA SER A 37 4.96 -3.03 3.50
C SER A 37 6.32 -3.08 2.79
N ASP A 38 6.83 -1.93 2.35
CA ASP A 38 8.14 -1.87 1.70
C ASP A 38 9.27 -2.38 2.62
N HIS A 39 10.29 -3.00 2.02
CA HIS A 39 11.48 -3.48 2.73
C HIS A 39 12.20 -2.37 3.49
N ASN A 40 12.23 -2.47 4.81
CA ASN A 40 12.91 -1.57 5.75
C ASN A 40 12.64 -0.06 5.51
N SER A 41 11.48 0.27 4.93
CA SER A 41 11.16 1.62 4.48
C SER A 41 9.70 1.96 4.73
N VAL A 42 9.45 3.19 5.16
CA VAL A 42 8.09 3.76 5.30
C VAL A 42 7.88 4.98 4.39
N LYS A 43 8.77 5.21 3.42
CA LYS A 43 8.75 6.40 2.54
C LYS A 43 7.46 6.52 1.72
N ALA A 44 6.82 5.39 1.41
CA ALA A 44 5.55 5.35 0.69
C ALA A 44 4.33 5.76 1.54
N ILE A 45 4.41 5.62 2.87
CA ILE A 45 3.21 5.61 3.74
C ILE A 45 2.48 6.95 3.72
N GLU A 46 3.18 8.07 3.89
CA GLU A 46 2.54 9.38 3.93
C GLU A 46 1.81 9.70 2.62
N ARG A 47 2.46 9.40 1.49
CA ARG A 47 1.87 9.57 0.14
C ARG A 47 0.63 8.71 -0.01
N ALA A 48 0.69 7.44 0.38
CA ALA A 48 -0.42 6.52 0.31
C ALA A 48 -1.61 6.98 1.15
N LEU A 49 -1.37 7.32 2.42
CA LEU A 49 -2.41 7.80 3.34
C LEU A 49 -3.07 9.09 2.83
N ASN A 50 -2.29 10.04 2.32
CA ASN A 50 -2.82 11.28 1.78
C ASN A 50 -3.64 11.03 0.51
N TYR A 51 -3.16 10.17 -0.38
CA TYR A 51 -3.83 9.86 -1.63
C TYR A 51 -5.10 9.03 -1.45
N SER A 52 -5.19 8.22 -0.39
CA SER A 52 -6.40 7.44 -0.07
C SER A 52 -7.52 8.26 0.57
N LYS A 53 -7.25 9.48 1.05
CA LYS A 53 -8.28 10.33 1.67
C LYS A 53 -9.43 10.60 0.69
N GLY A 54 -10.66 10.31 1.11
CA GLY A 54 -11.85 10.48 0.29
C GLY A 54 -12.07 9.42 -0.78
N LYS A 55 -11.21 8.40 -0.88
CA LYS A 55 -11.39 7.25 -1.78
C LYS A 55 -12.03 6.08 -1.05
N ASN A 56 -12.65 5.16 -1.80
CA ASN A 56 -13.25 3.94 -1.26
C ASN A 56 -12.19 2.84 -1.01
N ILE A 57 -11.17 3.17 -0.22
CA ILE A 57 -10.11 2.25 0.17
C ILE A 57 -9.51 2.68 1.51
N LYS A 58 -9.20 1.72 2.36
CA LYS A 58 -8.48 1.96 3.62
C LYS A 58 -7.03 1.52 3.46
N VAL A 59 -6.10 2.42 3.79
CA VAL A 59 -4.67 2.12 3.84
C VAL A 59 -4.26 1.93 5.31
N ILE A 60 -3.61 0.82 5.60
CA ILE A 60 -2.97 0.52 6.88
C ILE A 60 -1.46 0.68 6.69
N PRO A 61 -0.78 1.49 7.52
CA PRO A 61 0.69 1.55 7.48
C PRO A 61 1.33 0.21 7.86
N GLY A 62 2.29 -0.24 7.06
CA GLY A 62 3.11 -1.41 7.32
C GLY A 62 4.59 -1.18 7.00
N ILE A 63 5.42 -2.15 7.36
CA ILE A 63 6.83 -2.24 7.01
C ILE A 63 7.22 -3.71 7.00
N GLU A 64 7.94 -4.16 5.99
CA GLU A 64 8.59 -5.47 6.00
C GLU A 64 10.01 -5.31 6.57
N ILE A 65 10.32 -6.05 7.64
CA ILE A 65 11.61 -5.94 8.34
C ILE A 65 12.42 -7.20 8.04
N ASP A 66 13.65 -7.00 7.58
CA ASP A 66 14.60 -8.10 7.42
C ASP A 66 15.04 -8.66 8.78
N CYS A 67 15.09 -9.98 8.87
CA CYS A 67 15.56 -10.71 10.04
C CYS A 67 16.69 -11.68 9.65
N THR A 68 17.67 -11.82 10.53
CA THR A 68 18.78 -12.79 10.43
C THR A 68 18.77 -13.78 11.57
#